data_AF-A0A6J5ZZZ3-F1
#
_entry.id   AF-A0A6J5ZZZ3-F1
#
_cell.length_a   1.000
_cell.length_b   1.000
_cell.length_c   1.000
_cell.angle_alpha   90.00
_cell.angle_beta   90.00
_cell.angle_gamma   90.00
#
_symmetry.space_group_name_H-M   'P 1'
#
loop_
_entity.id
_entity.type
_entity.pdbx_description
1 polymer ?
#
loop_
_entity_poly.entity_id
_entity_poly.type
_entity_poly.pdbx_seq_one_letter_code
_entity_poly.pdbx_strand_id
1 'polypeptide(L)'
;MTRRHPGKEAGVVVDFVHPATRHDDPVVTLHSLLDRDVYRGGAIVVGPVRRGRGRRVRVERRVLPVTPGEERRHEVFERELWRIGVENLDYGEQHMWAALAGARVAPSGWRRARAMLQFDRSGELKRRFLLTVVERNDHAPLRIRALQEIAALKDPEAFDLAVDMIEPWSKDQRREGAKVCLQALADKRIGGRDQATGWIWRLADYTRELHEQYAVQRWPETKRLLGLLVNSSGAAHARNARKLVQAIREQDRRLQVAILASAVAHTPEAEEVLRGARTRLARKPGSCSRELLRNFPKGKGRRKRSRRRRSGAAGAAGANRQRVERKNGDQSDEPKSDERSSSEDTGSTEDQAA
;
A
#
# COMPACT_ATOMS: atom_id res chain seq x y z
N MET A 1 -45.98 -11.57 -22.45
CA MET A 1 -45.12 -10.43 -22.04
C MET A 1 -46.02 -9.20 -21.92
N THR A 2 -46.35 -8.74 -20.72
CA THR A 2 -47.36 -7.67 -20.52
C THR A 2 -46.73 -6.28 -20.66
N ARG A 3 -47.20 -5.47 -21.61
CA ARG A 3 -46.92 -4.03 -21.67
C ARG A 3 -47.60 -3.37 -20.47
N ARG A 4 -46.83 -2.75 -19.56
CA ARG A 4 -47.42 -2.09 -18.37
C ARG A 4 -48.20 -0.82 -18.67
N HIS A 5 -47.98 -0.16 -19.81
CA HIS A 5 -48.79 0.98 -20.25
C HIS A 5 -49.00 0.95 -21.78
N PRO A 6 -50.23 0.78 -22.29
CA PRO A 6 -50.55 1.09 -23.68
C PRO A 6 -50.56 2.62 -23.86
N GLY A 7 -49.95 3.12 -24.94
CA GLY A 7 -49.89 4.56 -25.25
C GLY A 7 -48.53 5.24 -25.04
N LYS A 8 -47.58 4.64 -24.31
CA LYS A 8 -46.18 5.10 -24.34
C LYS A 8 -45.45 4.50 -25.53
N GLU A 9 -45.10 5.35 -26.49
CA GLU A 9 -44.04 5.03 -27.45
C GLU A 9 -42.72 4.79 -26.70
N ALA A 10 -41.94 3.81 -27.15
CA ALA A 10 -40.68 3.44 -26.50
C ALA A 10 -39.55 4.41 -26.90
N GLY A 11 -39.68 5.67 -26.49
CA GLY A 11 -38.67 6.71 -26.69
C GLY A 11 -37.37 6.34 -25.98
N VAL A 12 -36.32 6.04 -26.75
CA VAL A 12 -34.97 5.86 -26.21
C VAL A 12 -34.35 7.25 -26.03
N VAL A 13 -34.51 7.82 -24.84
CA VAL A 13 -33.78 9.05 -24.51
C VAL A 13 -32.36 8.68 -24.11
N VAL A 14 -31.42 9.08 -24.97
CA VAL A 14 -29.98 8.99 -24.77
C VAL A 14 -29.52 10.40 -24.43
N ASP A 15 -28.84 10.58 -23.30
CA ASP A 15 -28.06 11.80 -23.09
C ASP A 15 -26.94 11.81 -24.14
N PHE A 16 -27.02 12.71 -25.12
CA PHE A 16 -25.95 12.97 -26.10
C PHE A 16 -24.82 13.84 -25.52
N VAL A 17 -24.85 14.03 -24.20
CA VAL A 17 -23.93 14.82 -23.41
C VAL A 17 -22.56 14.16 -23.36
N HIS A 18 -21.49 14.95 -23.48
CA HIS A 18 -20.12 14.44 -23.49
C HIS A 18 -19.81 13.70 -22.17
N PRO A 19 -19.10 12.55 -22.17
CA PRO A 19 -18.83 11.78 -20.95
C PRO A 19 -17.95 12.48 -19.89
N ALA A 20 -17.45 13.68 -20.19
CA ALA A 20 -16.73 14.55 -19.25
C ALA A 20 -17.53 15.80 -18.82
N THR A 21 -18.80 15.94 -19.23
CA THR A 21 -19.69 16.98 -18.71
C THR A 21 -19.95 16.76 -17.22
N ARG A 22 -19.93 17.86 -16.48
CA ARG A 22 -19.96 17.93 -15.02
C ARG A 22 -21.28 18.54 -14.53
N HIS A 23 -21.37 18.77 -13.22
CA HIS A 23 -22.52 19.37 -12.56
C HIS A 23 -22.58 20.92 -12.69
N ASP A 24 -21.48 21.55 -13.10
CA ASP A 24 -21.32 23.00 -13.33
C ASP A 24 -21.46 23.41 -14.81
N ASP A 25 -21.60 22.44 -15.71
CA ASP A 25 -21.83 22.65 -17.14
C ASP A 25 -23.27 23.17 -17.36
N PRO A 26 -23.51 24.22 -18.18
CA PRO A 26 -24.87 24.65 -18.55
C PRO A 26 -25.68 23.55 -19.26
N VAL A 27 -25.04 22.48 -19.75
CA VAL A 27 -25.71 21.30 -20.30
C VAL A 27 -26.27 20.42 -19.17
N VAL A 28 -27.55 20.63 -18.86
CA VAL A 28 -28.29 19.78 -17.91
C VAL A 28 -28.47 18.36 -18.47
N THR A 29 -27.84 17.37 -17.85
CA THR A 29 -28.10 15.95 -18.17
C THR A 29 -29.52 15.54 -17.79
N LEU A 30 -30.17 14.73 -18.63
CA LEU A 30 -31.49 14.18 -18.29
C LEU A 30 -31.42 13.25 -17.06
N HIS A 31 -30.26 12.69 -16.76
CA HIS A 31 -30.00 12.00 -15.50
C HIS A 31 -30.24 12.92 -14.28
N SER A 32 -29.70 14.14 -14.28
CA SER A 32 -29.90 15.11 -13.19
C SER A 32 -31.38 15.50 -13.03
N LEU A 33 -32.10 15.74 -14.14
CA LEU A 33 -33.54 16.03 -14.16
C LEU A 33 -34.45 14.88 -13.67
N LEU A 34 -33.93 13.66 -13.56
CA LEU A 34 -34.66 12.48 -13.13
C LEU A 34 -34.16 11.95 -11.77
N ASP A 35 -33.63 12.86 -10.94
CA ASP A 35 -33.09 12.58 -9.61
C ASP A 35 -32.03 11.45 -9.58
N ARG A 36 -31.30 11.26 -10.69
CA ARG A 36 -30.20 10.29 -10.74
C ARG A 36 -28.93 10.91 -10.20
N ASP A 37 -28.39 10.27 -9.16
CA ASP A 37 -27.13 10.70 -8.56
C ASP A 37 -25.91 10.64 -9.49
N VAL A 38 -25.95 9.76 -10.50
CA VAL A 38 -24.81 9.50 -11.40
C VAL A 38 -25.20 9.47 -12.87
N TYR A 39 -24.34 10.08 -13.68
CA TYR A 39 -24.28 9.89 -15.13
C TYR A 39 -23.24 8.83 -15.50
N ARG A 40 -23.45 8.18 -16.64
CA ARG A 40 -22.50 7.26 -17.28
C ARG A 40 -22.60 7.48 -18.78
N GLY A 41 -21.49 7.84 -19.42
CA GLY A 41 -21.47 8.19 -20.85
C GLY A 41 -22.19 7.16 -21.73
N GLY A 42 -23.17 7.60 -22.52
CA GLY A 42 -23.96 6.74 -23.41
C GLY A 42 -24.95 5.79 -22.71
N ALA A 43 -25.24 5.97 -21.42
CA ALA A 43 -26.29 5.21 -20.74
C ALA A 43 -27.69 5.63 -21.23
N ILE A 44 -28.58 4.63 -21.35
CA ILE A 44 -29.99 4.85 -21.69
C ILE A 44 -30.74 5.23 -20.41
N VAL A 45 -31.46 6.34 -20.47
CA VAL A 45 -32.12 6.95 -19.30
C VAL A 45 -33.38 6.16 -18.88
N VAL A 46 -34.05 5.51 -19.83
CA VAL A 46 -35.36 4.85 -19.64
C VAL A 46 -35.31 3.35 -19.96
N GLY A 47 -35.21 2.53 -18.91
CA GLY A 47 -35.57 1.10 -18.92
C GLY A 47 -34.70 0.15 -19.78
N PRO A 48 -34.94 -1.17 -19.68
CA PRO A 48 -34.21 -2.18 -20.46
C PRO A 48 -34.73 -2.25 -21.91
N VAL A 49 -34.27 -1.34 -22.77
CA VAL A 49 -34.60 -1.35 -24.20
C VAL A 49 -33.68 -2.31 -24.95
N ARG A 50 -34.21 -3.49 -25.33
CA ARG A 50 -33.59 -4.31 -26.39
C ARG A 50 -33.86 -3.67 -27.75
N ARG A 51 -32.89 -2.93 -28.31
CA ARG A 51 -32.93 -2.59 -29.73
C ARG A 51 -32.70 -3.86 -30.57
N GLY A 52 -33.47 -4.01 -31.64
CA GLY A 52 -33.20 -5.04 -32.65
C GLY A 52 -31.84 -4.81 -33.33
N ARG A 53 -31.28 -5.87 -33.93
CA ARG A 53 -30.09 -5.82 -34.80
C ARG A 53 -28.74 -5.56 -34.13
N GLY A 54 -28.47 -6.24 -33.00
CA GLY A 54 -27.11 -6.66 -32.58
C GLY A 54 -26.10 -5.61 -32.11
N ARG A 55 -26.27 -4.32 -32.42
CA ARG A 55 -25.34 -3.26 -32.01
C ARG A 55 -25.60 -2.83 -30.56
N ARG A 56 -24.71 -3.25 -29.65
CA ARG A 56 -24.70 -2.79 -28.25
C ARG A 56 -24.25 -1.32 -28.21
N VAL A 57 -25.01 -0.46 -27.52
CA VAL A 57 -24.56 0.91 -27.23
C VAL A 57 -23.27 0.83 -26.41
N ARG A 58 -22.23 1.57 -26.81
CA ARG A 58 -20.97 1.65 -26.08
C ARG A 58 -21.17 2.56 -24.86
N VAL A 59 -21.68 1.97 -23.79
CA VAL A 59 -21.79 2.64 -22.50
C VAL A 59 -20.40 2.71 -21.87
N GLU A 60 -20.01 3.87 -21.36
CA GLU A 60 -18.76 4.03 -20.64
C GLU A 60 -18.70 3.19 -19.37
N ARG A 61 -17.48 2.83 -18.96
CA ARG A 61 -17.27 2.03 -17.76
C ARG A 61 -17.34 2.87 -16.48
N ARG A 62 -16.98 4.14 -16.56
CA ARG A 62 -16.90 5.05 -15.42
C ARG A 62 -18.17 5.89 -15.26
N VAL A 63 -18.40 6.39 -14.05
CA VAL A 63 -19.55 7.25 -13.70
C VAL A 63 -19.08 8.61 -13.20
N LEU A 64 -19.91 9.63 -13.37
CA LEU A 64 -19.71 10.96 -12.79
C LEU A 64 -20.88 11.35 -11.89
N PRO A 65 -20.65 12.05 -10.76
CA PRO A 65 -21.72 12.67 -10.00
C PRO A 65 -22.37 13.79 -10.83
N VAL A 66 -23.70 13.85 -10.85
CA VAL A 66 -24.46 14.91 -11.53
C VAL A 66 -25.50 15.59 -10.62
N THR A 67 -25.34 15.41 -9.31
CA THR A 67 -26.15 16.05 -8.28
C THR A 67 -25.63 17.45 -7.94
N PRO A 68 -26.51 18.46 -7.85
CA PRO A 68 -26.10 19.85 -7.60
C PRO A 68 -25.58 20.08 -6.17
N GLY A 69 -26.08 19.34 -5.17
CA GLY A 69 -25.65 19.47 -3.77
C GLY A 69 -24.36 18.70 -3.46
N GLU A 70 -23.40 19.37 -2.82
CA GLU A 70 -22.08 18.83 -2.45
C GLU A 70 -22.18 17.60 -1.54
N GLU A 71 -22.98 17.66 -0.48
CA GLU A 71 -23.21 16.52 0.44
C GLU A 71 -23.69 15.26 -0.29
N ARG A 72 -24.63 15.42 -1.24
CA ARG A 72 -25.13 14.31 -2.07
C ARG A 72 -24.07 13.81 -3.06
N ARG A 73 -23.11 14.64 -3.48
CA ARG A 73 -21.91 14.18 -4.21
C ARG A 73 -20.97 13.38 -3.30
N HIS A 74 -20.83 13.73 -2.02
CA HIS A 74 -20.04 12.96 -1.05
C HIS A 74 -20.58 11.53 -0.88
N GLU A 75 -21.90 11.38 -0.76
CA GLU A 75 -22.58 10.07 -0.74
C GLU A 75 -22.33 9.26 -2.03
N VAL A 76 -22.25 9.92 -3.19
CA VAL A 76 -21.86 9.27 -4.45
C VAL A 76 -20.42 8.79 -4.39
N PHE A 77 -19.48 9.60 -3.91
CA PHE A 77 -18.08 9.18 -3.75
C PHE A 77 -17.96 7.96 -2.82
N GLU A 78 -18.74 7.91 -1.75
CA GLU A 78 -18.82 6.76 -0.82
C GLU A 78 -19.26 5.47 -1.50
N ARG A 79 -20.35 5.53 -2.28
CA ARG A 79 -21.03 4.38 -2.90
C ARG A 79 -20.38 3.93 -4.21
N GLU A 80 -19.82 4.86 -4.97
CA GLU A 80 -19.36 4.67 -6.35
C GLU A 80 -17.84 4.77 -6.51
N LEU A 81 -17.08 5.00 -5.43
CA LEU A 81 -15.61 5.19 -5.36
C LEU A 81 -14.80 4.54 -6.50
N TRP A 82 -14.92 3.22 -6.69
CA TRP A 82 -14.13 2.44 -7.65
C TRP A 82 -14.66 2.40 -9.09
N ARG A 83 -15.78 3.10 -9.34
CA ARG A 83 -16.42 3.27 -10.64
C ARG A 83 -16.31 4.71 -11.16
N ILE A 84 -15.81 5.66 -10.37
CA ILE A 84 -15.80 7.08 -10.74
C ILE A 84 -14.73 7.46 -11.78
N GLY A 85 -15.11 8.37 -12.70
CA GLY A 85 -14.26 9.03 -13.68
C GLY A 85 -13.44 10.16 -13.09
N VAL A 86 -12.49 9.82 -12.21
CA VAL A 86 -11.62 10.78 -11.48
C VAL A 86 -11.00 11.82 -12.40
N GLU A 87 -10.55 11.41 -13.59
CA GLU A 87 -9.97 12.26 -14.63
C GLU A 87 -10.90 13.37 -15.15
N ASN A 88 -12.22 13.21 -15.00
CA ASN A 88 -13.24 14.15 -15.49
C ASN A 88 -13.85 14.99 -14.35
N LEU A 89 -13.62 14.65 -13.07
CA LEU A 89 -14.09 15.41 -11.91
C LEU A 89 -13.46 16.81 -11.84
N ASP A 90 -14.03 17.73 -11.07
CA ASP A 90 -13.36 18.99 -10.73
C ASP A 90 -12.16 18.79 -9.78
N TYR A 91 -11.37 19.84 -9.53
CA TYR A 91 -10.17 19.76 -8.71
C TYR A 91 -10.44 19.37 -7.24
N GLY A 92 -11.47 19.93 -6.62
CA GLY A 92 -11.84 19.63 -5.23
C GLY A 92 -12.35 18.20 -5.09
N GLU A 93 -13.18 17.76 -6.03
CA GLU A 93 -13.69 16.39 -6.15
C GLU A 93 -12.57 15.37 -6.39
N GLN A 94 -11.57 15.69 -7.21
CA GLN A 94 -10.37 14.85 -7.37
C GLN A 94 -9.61 14.68 -6.04
N HIS A 95 -9.44 15.75 -5.27
CA HIS A 95 -8.77 15.72 -3.95
C HIS A 95 -9.57 14.93 -2.91
N MET A 96 -10.89 15.11 -2.88
CA MET A 96 -11.81 14.33 -2.04
C MET A 96 -11.76 12.84 -2.42
N TRP A 97 -11.88 12.51 -3.71
CA TRP A 97 -11.80 11.13 -4.19
C TRP A 97 -10.48 10.49 -3.77
N ALA A 98 -9.35 11.20 -3.92
CA ALA A 98 -8.03 10.70 -3.54
C ALA A 98 -7.94 10.42 -2.04
N ALA A 99 -8.49 11.29 -1.19
CA ALA A 99 -8.54 11.10 0.26
C ALA A 99 -9.41 9.89 0.64
N LEU A 100 -10.65 9.82 0.14
CA LEU A 100 -11.57 8.74 0.43
C LEU A 100 -11.06 7.38 -0.08
N ALA A 101 -10.44 7.36 -1.26
CA ALA A 101 -9.75 6.20 -1.79
C ALA A 101 -8.58 5.76 -0.91
N GLY A 102 -7.80 6.71 -0.37
CA GLY A 102 -6.70 6.40 0.55
C GLY A 102 -7.17 5.76 1.85
N ALA A 103 -8.25 6.30 2.44
CA ALA A 103 -8.87 5.72 3.63
C ALA A 103 -9.45 4.31 3.37
N ARG A 104 -10.18 4.12 2.26
CA ARG A 104 -10.95 2.88 1.99
C ARG A 104 -10.25 1.83 1.10
N VAL A 105 -9.01 2.04 0.65
CA VAL A 105 -8.34 1.08 -0.25
C VAL A 105 -8.03 -0.25 0.45
N ALA A 106 -8.58 -1.33 -0.11
CA ALA A 106 -8.24 -2.71 0.27
C ALA A 106 -6.99 -3.21 -0.50
N PRO A 107 -6.29 -4.27 -0.05
CA PRO A 107 -5.07 -4.78 -0.69
C PRO A 107 -5.24 -5.19 -2.16
N SER A 108 -6.42 -5.70 -2.53
CA SER A 108 -6.82 -6.01 -3.91
C SER A 108 -7.03 -4.75 -4.76
N GLY A 109 -7.50 -3.65 -4.15
CA GLY A 109 -7.76 -2.36 -4.78
C GLY A 109 -6.51 -1.53 -5.09
N TRP A 110 -5.37 -1.78 -4.43
CA TRP A 110 -4.17 -0.93 -4.53
C TRP A 110 -3.72 -0.63 -5.97
N ARG A 111 -3.67 -1.66 -6.83
CA ARG A 111 -3.27 -1.47 -8.24
C ARG A 111 -4.30 -0.66 -9.03
N ARG A 112 -5.59 -0.82 -8.70
CA ARG A 112 -6.70 -0.08 -9.33
C ARG A 112 -6.66 1.39 -8.93
N ALA A 113 -6.52 1.69 -7.64
CA ALA A 113 -6.39 3.06 -7.14
C ALA A 113 -5.25 3.81 -7.86
N ARG A 114 -4.08 3.18 -7.94
CA ARG A 114 -2.92 3.73 -8.67
C ARG A 114 -3.15 3.92 -10.17
N ALA A 115 -3.88 3.02 -10.84
CA ALA A 115 -4.21 3.18 -12.25
C ALA A 115 -5.25 4.30 -12.48
N MET A 116 -6.17 4.50 -11.54
CA MET A 116 -7.13 5.61 -11.58
C MET A 116 -6.45 6.97 -11.40
N LEU A 117 -5.29 7.02 -10.75
CA LEU A 117 -4.43 8.20 -10.59
C LEU A 117 -3.30 8.31 -11.65
N GLN A 118 -3.39 7.59 -12.78
CA GLN A 118 -2.33 7.64 -13.81
C GLN A 118 -2.34 8.96 -14.61
N PHE A 119 -3.47 9.68 -14.65
CA PHE A 119 -3.58 10.98 -15.32
C PHE A 119 -2.93 12.13 -14.53
N ASP A 120 -2.68 11.93 -13.23
CA ASP A 120 -2.08 12.89 -12.31
C ASP A 120 -0.61 13.16 -12.68
N ARG A 121 -0.38 14.21 -13.48
CA ARG A 121 0.96 14.61 -13.93
C ARG A 121 1.76 15.37 -12.87
N SER A 122 1.10 16.10 -11.96
CA SER A 122 1.78 16.78 -10.85
C SER A 122 2.18 15.81 -9.75
N GLY A 123 1.46 14.69 -9.60
CA GLY A 123 1.62 13.73 -8.52
C GLY A 123 0.91 14.13 -7.23
N GLU A 124 0.10 15.18 -7.27
CA GLU A 124 -0.56 15.77 -6.10
C GLU A 124 -1.71 14.91 -5.57
N LEU A 125 -2.56 14.39 -6.46
CA LEU A 125 -3.62 13.46 -6.08
C LEU A 125 -3.03 12.16 -5.54
N LYS A 126 -1.93 11.70 -6.14
CA LYS A 126 -1.15 10.55 -5.67
C LYS A 126 -0.51 10.81 -4.31
N ARG A 127 0.03 12.01 -4.07
CA ARG A 127 0.51 12.45 -2.73
C ARG A 127 -0.64 12.39 -1.74
N ARG A 128 -1.78 13.03 -2.03
CA ARG A 128 -2.97 13.06 -1.15
C ARG A 128 -3.49 11.66 -0.82
N PHE A 129 -3.63 10.80 -1.83
CA PHE A 129 -4.00 9.40 -1.67
C PHE A 129 -3.03 8.67 -0.73
N LEU A 130 -1.72 8.74 -0.99
CA LEU A 130 -0.73 8.01 -0.19
C LEU A 130 -0.66 8.51 1.26
N LEU A 131 -0.68 9.83 1.49
CA LEU A 131 -0.74 10.39 2.85
C LEU A 131 -1.99 9.92 3.59
N THR A 132 -3.16 9.93 2.94
CA THR A 132 -4.41 9.47 3.57
C THR A 132 -4.40 7.96 3.84
N VAL A 133 -3.67 7.15 3.06
CA VAL A 133 -3.41 5.74 3.42
C VAL A 133 -2.62 5.67 4.73
N VAL A 134 -1.51 6.40 4.86
CA VAL A 134 -0.64 6.42 6.06
C VAL A 134 -1.42 6.86 7.31
N GLU A 135 -2.24 7.90 7.16
CA GLU A 135 -3.05 8.53 8.21
C GLU A 135 -4.26 7.68 8.65
N ARG A 136 -5.12 7.26 7.70
CA ARG A 136 -6.49 6.80 7.98
C ARG A 136 -6.80 5.34 7.65
N ASN A 137 -5.89 4.59 7.02
CA ASN A 137 -6.19 3.23 6.58
C ASN A 137 -5.79 2.20 7.65
N ASP A 138 -6.76 1.46 8.20
CA ASP A 138 -6.50 0.48 9.27
C ASP A 138 -5.49 -0.61 8.89
N HIS A 139 -5.43 -0.99 7.60
CA HIS A 139 -4.65 -2.12 7.12
C HIS A 139 -3.14 -1.84 7.14
N ALA A 140 -2.48 -2.17 8.25
CA ALA A 140 -1.07 -1.89 8.52
C ALA A 140 -0.07 -2.18 7.36
N PRO A 141 -0.14 -3.32 6.63
CA PRO A 141 0.73 -3.53 5.47
C PRO A 141 0.54 -2.54 4.30
N LEU A 142 -0.63 -1.89 4.18
CA LEU A 142 -0.87 -0.84 3.19
C LEU A 142 -0.29 0.49 3.62
N ARG A 143 -0.38 0.84 4.92
CA ARG A 143 0.35 1.98 5.50
C ARG A 143 1.86 1.87 5.24
N ILE A 144 2.45 0.71 5.50
CA ILE A 144 3.87 0.43 5.20
C ILE A 144 4.18 0.54 3.69
N ARG A 145 3.28 0.08 2.82
CA ARG A 145 3.44 0.20 1.37
C ARG A 145 3.32 1.65 0.89
N ALA A 146 2.45 2.44 1.49
CA ALA A 146 2.30 3.85 1.19
C ALA A 146 3.59 4.63 1.50
N LEU A 147 4.21 4.39 2.68
CA LEU A 147 5.53 4.96 3.01
C LEU A 147 6.59 4.66 1.95
N GLN A 148 6.63 3.44 1.40
CA GLN A 148 7.56 3.07 0.33
C GLN A 148 7.32 3.86 -0.96
N GLU A 149 6.06 4.12 -1.30
CA GLU A 149 5.68 4.88 -2.50
C GLU A 149 5.85 6.40 -2.31
N ILE A 150 5.55 6.97 -1.14
CA ILE A 150 5.86 8.37 -0.76
C ILE A 150 7.36 8.62 -0.89
N ALA A 151 8.17 7.75 -0.28
CA ALA A 151 9.61 7.78 -0.44
C ALA A 151 10.10 7.58 -1.88
N ALA A 152 9.27 7.09 -2.80
CA ALA A 152 9.59 6.98 -4.23
C ALA A 152 9.24 8.26 -5.01
N LEU A 153 8.33 9.10 -4.51
CA LEU A 153 8.09 10.44 -5.05
C LEU A 153 9.30 11.37 -4.87
N LYS A 154 10.15 11.11 -3.85
CA LYS A 154 11.27 11.98 -3.41
C LYS A 154 10.84 13.38 -2.96
N ASP A 155 9.55 13.52 -2.68
CA ASP A 155 8.88 14.72 -2.21
C ASP A 155 9.24 14.98 -0.73
N PRO A 156 9.91 16.10 -0.40
CA PRO A 156 10.32 16.39 0.98
C PRO A 156 9.14 16.61 1.92
N GLU A 157 8.09 17.30 1.48
CA GLU A 157 6.93 17.67 2.32
C GLU A 157 6.07 16.44 2.62
N ALA A 158 5.77 15.65 1.57
CA ALA A 158 5.04 14.40 1.74
C ALA A 158 5.81 13.40 2.60
N PHE A 159 7.15 13.40 2.54
CA PHE A 159 7.97 12.54 3.40
C PHE A 159 8.00 13.04 4.85
N ASP A 160 8.02 14.36 5.09
CA ASP A 160 7.97 14.95 6.43
C ASP A 160 6.67 14.61 7.16
N LEU A 161 5.52 14.88 6.53
CA LEU A 161 4.19 14.53 7.05
C LEU A 161 4.07 13.02 7.30
N ALA A 162 4.62 12.19 6.42
CA ALA A 162 4.61 10.75 6.57
C ALA A 162 5.53 10.24 7.70
N VAL A 163 6.55 10.99 8.12
CA VAL A 163 7.34 10.70 9.31
C VAL A 163 6.51 10.99 10.57
N ASP A 164 5.85 12.13 10.66
CA ASP A 164 5.07 12.50 11.85
C ASP A 164 3.84 11.58 12.04
N MET A 165 3.20 11.16 10.95
CA MET A 165 2.11 10.17 10.98
C MET A 165 2.52 8.78 11.51
N ILE A 166 3.81 8.46 11.60
CA ILE A 166 4.31 7.20 12.18
C ILE A 166 4.33 7.24 13.72
N GLU A 167 4.42 8.43 14.33
CA GLU A 167 4.51 8.59 15.79
C GLU A 167 3.36 7.92 16.57
N PRO A 168 2.07 8.14 16.26
CA PRO A 168 0.97 7.54 17.01
C PRO A 168 0.78 6.03 16.76
N TRP A 169 1.57 5.40 15.88
CA TRP A 169 1.41 3.98 15.58
C TRP A 169 1.81 3.07 16.76
N SER A 170 1.22 1.88 16.81
CA SER A 170 1.61 0.84 17.75
C SER A 170 3.10 0.48 17.58
N LYS A 171 3.76 0.09 18.68
CA LYS A 171 5.22 -0.10 18.77
C LYS A 171 5.81 -0.95 17.63
N ASP A 172 5.18 -2.07 17.27
CA ASP A 172 5.65 -2.93 16.18
C ASP A 172 5.44 -2.30 14.79
N GLN A 173 4.32 -1.61 14.55
CA GLN A 173 4.10 -0.87 13.31
C GLN A 173 5.07 0.30 13.17
N ARG A 174 5.23 1.09 14.23
CA ARG A 174 6.15 2.23 14.30
C ARG A 174 7.59 1.79 13.98
N ARG A 175 8.02 0.63 14.50
CA ARG A 175 9.32 0.02 14.16
C ARG A 175 9.44 -0.32 12.68
N GLU A 176 8.45 -0.97 12.06
CA GLU A 176 8.53 -1.30 10.62
C GLU A 176 8.39 -0.07 9.72
N GLY A 177 7.61 0.94 10.11
CA GLY A 177 7.51 2.23 9.43
C GLY A 177 8.85 2.97 9.46
N ALA A 178 9.44 3.11 10.65
CA ALA A 178 10.73 3.78 10.82
C ALA A 178 11.86 3.09 10.02
N LYS A 179 11.89 1.76 10.03
CA LYS A 179 12.79 0.95 9.21
C LYS A 179 12.64 1.21 7.71
N VAL A 180 11.41 1.34 7.21
CA VAL A 180 11.14 1.64 5.79
C VAL A 180 11.61 3.04 5.41
N CYS A 181 11.34 4.04 6.26
CA CYS A 181 11.79 5.42 6.03
C CYS A 181 13.33 5.54 6.15
N LEU A 182 13.97 4.85 7.10
CA LEU A 182 15.43 4.78 7.18
C LEU A 182 16.06 4.07 5.96
N GLN A 183 15.44 3.00 5.45
CA GLN A 183 15.88 2.34 4.21
C GLN A 183 15.77 3.29 3.00
N ALA A 184 14.69 4.06 2.92
CA ALA A 184 14.55 5.09 1.89
C ALA A 184 15.65 6.16 1.98
N LEU A 185 15.97 6.66 3.18
CA LEU A 185 17.02 7.66 3.39
C LEU A 185 18.43 7.08 3.20
N ALA A 186 18.61 5.76 3.35
CA ALA A 186 19.83 5.06 3.01
C ALA A 186 20.05 4.98 1.49
N ASP A 187 19.01 4.71 0.72
CA ASP A 187 19.13 4.37 -0.71
C ASP A 187 18.81 5.53 -1.66
N LYS A 188 18.05 6.53 -1.20
CA LYS A 188 17.55 7.65 -2.01
C LYS A 188 17.98 8.97 -1.41
N ARG A 189 18.25 9.95 -2.27
CA ARG A 189 18.37 11.36 -1.88
C ARG A 189 16.96 11.96 -1.84
N ILE A 190 16.44 12.18 -0.63
CA ILE A 190 15.15 12.83 -0.34
C ILE A 190 15.47 14.07 0.50
N GLY A 191 14.87 15.21 0.15
CA GLY A 191 15.06 16.47 0.87
C GLY A 191 16.48 17.05 0.86
N GLY A 192 16.63 18.16 1.58
CA GLY A 192 17.92 18.74 1.95
C GLY A 192 18.66 17.90 2.99
N ARG A 193 19.96 18.17 3.19
CA ARG A 193 20.80 17.45 4.17
C ARG A 193 20.25 17.55 5.58
N ASP A 194 19.75 18.72 5.94
CA ASP A 194 19.37 19.04 7.31
C ASP A 194 17.95 18.52 7.62
N GLN A 195 17.03 18.56 6.63
CA GLN A 195 15.77 17.81 6.65
C GLN A 195 16.01 16.31 6.83
N ALA A 196 16.87 15.70 5.99
CA ALA A 196 17.22 14.29 6.09
C ALA A 196 17.86 13.94 7.44
N THR A 197 18.66 14.84 8.01
CA THR A 197 19.21 14.69 9.36
C THR A 197 18.11 14.70 10.42
N GLY A 198 17.17 15.65 10.35
CA GLY A 198 16.02 15.72 11.25
C GLY A 198 15.15 14.46 11.21
N TRP A 199 14.82 13.97 10.00
CA TRP A 199 14.08 12.71 9.83
C TRP A 199 14.82 11.51 10.41
N ILE A 200 16.13 11.37 10.17
CA ILE A 200 16.93 10.26 10.70
C ILE A 200 16.82 10.18 12.23
N TRP A 201 16.90 11.31 12.93
CA TRP A 201 16.88 11.32 14.39
C TRP A 201 15.47 11.22 14.99
N ARG A 202 14.42 11.77 14.34
CA ARG A 202 13.01 11.46 14.67
C ARG A 202 12.74 9.95 14.58
N LEU A 203 13.10 9.35 13.44
CA LEU A 203 12.91 7.92 13.19
C LEU A 203 13.76 7.03 14.13
N ALA A 204 14.91 7.51 14.60
CA ALA A 204 15.74 6.81 15.56
C ALA A 204 15.12 6.81 16.97
N ASP A 205 14.48 7.90 17.39
CA ASP A 205 13.76 7.98 18.68
C ASP A 205 12.51 7.08 18.68
N TYR A 206 11.78 7.01 17.56
CA TYR A 206 10.68 6.05 17.37
C TYR A 206 11.10 4.58 17.58
N THR A 207 12.40 4.27 17.45
CA THR A 207 12.99 2.95 17.72
C THR A 207 14.08 2.97 18.81
N ARG A 208 14.00 3.93 19.75
CA ARG A 208 15.01 4.19 20.79
C ARG A 208 15.47 2.94 21.54
N GLU A 209 14.53 2.17 22.08
CA GLU A 209 14.81 0.96 22.87
C GLU A 209 15.67 -0.08 22.12
N LEU A 210 15.48 -0.21 20.81
CA LEU A 210 16.19 -1.16 19.97
C LEU A 210 17.65 -0.76 19.76
N HIS A 211 17.92 0.55 19.75
CA HIS A 211 19.27 1.09 19.69
C HIS A 211 19.97 1.00 21.05
N GLU A 212 19.25 1.27 22.13
CA GLU A 212 19.73 1.08 23.51
C GLU A 212 20.11 -0.39 23.79
N GLN A 213 19.24 -1.35 23.45
CA GLN A 213 19.50 -2.78 23.63
C GLN A 213 20.79 -3.22 22.93
N TYR A 214 21.01 -2.78 21.68
CA TYR A 214 22.26 -3.06 20.97
C TYR A 214 23.47 -2.39 21.66
N ALA A 215 23.34 -1.13 22.06
CA ALA A 215 24.44 -0.38 22.67
C ALA A 215 24.86 -0.95 24.03
N VAL A 216 23.91 -1.30 24.90
CA VAL A 216 24.15 -1.94 26.20
C VAL A 216 24.78 -3.34 26.04
N GLN A 217 24.33 -4.14 25.05
CA GLN A 217 24.96 -5.44 24.75
C GLN A 217 26.40 -5.30 24.23
N ARG A 218 26.67 -4.26 23.43
CA ARG A 218 27.99 -4.04 22.82
C ARG A 218 28.99 -3.38 23.79
N TRP A 219 28.51 -2.50 24.65
CA TRP A 219 29.30 -1.72 25.62
C TRP A 219 28.47 -1.47 26.89
N PRO A 220 28.63 -2.29 27.95
CA PRO A 220 27.78 -2.22 29.16
C PRO A 220 27.79 -0.85 29.87
N GLU A 221 28.89 -0.10 29.79
CA GLU A 221 29.03 1.26 30.34
C GLU A 221 27.99 2.24 29.74
N THR A 222 27.42 1.94 28.57
CA THR A 222 26.26 2.64 28.00
C THR A 222 25.14 2.81 29.03
N LYS A 223 24.82 1.76 29.81
CA LYS A 223 23.74 1.81 30.81
C LYS A 223 24.04 2.82 31.91
N ARG A 224 25.31 2.93 32.33
CA ARG A 224 25.76 3.92 33.33
C ARG A 224 25.73 5.33 32.75
N LEU A 225 26.24 5.55 31.54
CA LEU A 225 26.31 6.88 30.93
C LEU A 225 24.92 7.43 30.57
N LEU A 226 24.02 6.59 30.05
CA LEU A 226 22.62 6.98 29.81
C LEU A 226 21.88 7.22 31.14
N GLY A 227 22.09 6.36 32.15
CA GLY A 227 21.54 6.56 33.49
C GLY A 227 22.00 7.87 34.15
N LEU A 228 23.28 8.22 34.01
CA LEU A 228 23.82 9.52 34.46
C LEU A 228 23.20 10.71 33.71
N LEU A 229 22.88 10.56 32.43
CA LEU A 229 22.18 11.60 31.67
C LEU A 229 20.75 11.76 32.17
N VAL A 230 19.96 10.69 32.16
CA VAL A 230 18.53 10.70 32.52
C VAL A 230 18.30 11.16 33.98
N ASN A 231 19.14 10.73 34.91
CA ASN A 231 19.02 11.06 36.34
C ASN A 231 19.74 12.39 36.72
N SER A 232 19.94 13.30 35.78
CA SER A 232 20.58 14.60 36.04
C SER A 232 19.79 15.74 35.43
N SER A 233 19.79 16.90 36.09
CA SER A 233 19.05 18.10 35.70
C SER A 233 19.96 19.34 35.62
N GLY A 234 19.44 20.41 35.00
CA GLY A 234 20.13 21.71 34.86
C GLY A 234 21.57 21.62 34.36
N ALA A 235 22.48 22.39 34.97
CA ALA A 235 23.89 22.41 34.57
C ALA A 235 24.60 21.05 34.69
N ALA A 236 24.12 20.13 35.55
CA ALA A 236 24.66 18.78 35.64
C ALA A 236 24.30 17.94 34.41
N HIS A 237 23.08 18.09 33.90
CA HIS A 237 22.61 17.43 32.67
C HIS A 237 23.47 17.82 31.46
N ALA A 238 23.73 19.11 31.27
CA ALA A 238 24.62 19.61 30.21
C ALA A 238 26.09 19.14 30.35
N ARG A 239 26.58 18.91 31.58
CA ARG A 239 27.89 18.28 31.82
C ARG A 239 27.88 16.79 31.46
N ASN A 240 26.82 16.06 31.83
CA ASN A 240 26.69 14.64 31.55
C ASN A 240 26.48 14.35 30.05
N ALA A 241 25.71 15.19 29.35
CA ALA A 241 25.60 15.13 27.88
C ALA A 241 26.97 15.29 27.19
N ARG A 242 27.81 16.23 27.66
CA ARG A 242 29.18 16.40 27.15
C ARG A 242 30.07 15.20 27.45
N LYS A 243 30.00 14.64 28.66
CA LYS A 243 30.72 13.40 29.03
C LYS A 243 30.32 12.23 28.12
N LEU A 244 29.01 12.01 27.91
CA LEU A 244 28.49 11.00 26.98
C LEU A 244 29.03 11.21 25.56
N VAL A 245 28.88 12.43 25.02
CA VAL A 245 29.35 12.78 23.67
C VAL A 245 30.86 12.67 23.50
N GLN A 246 31.64 12.85 24.56
CA GLN A 246 33.09 12.59 24.53
C GLN A 246 33.38 11.09 24.54
N ALA A 247 32.80 10.34 25.48
CA ALA A 247 33.06 8.90 25.66
C ALA A 247 32.65 8.05 24.45
N ILE A 248 31.62 8.46 23.68
CA ILE A 248 31.27 7.76 22.45
C ILE A 248 32.29 7.97 21.31
N ARG A 249 33.10 9.04 21.29
CA ARG A 249 33.98 9.35 20.13
C ARG A 249 35.01 8.26 19.84
N GLU A 250 35.41 7.52 20.87
CA GLU A 250 36.35 6.40 20.82
C GLU A 250 35.70 5.10 20.30
N GLN A 251 34.37 5.03 20.26
CA GLN A 251 33.61 3.84 19.89
C GLN A 251 33.47 3.69 18.37
N ASP A 252 33.13 2.50 17.90
CA ASP A 252 32.80 2.29 16.48
C ASP A 252 31.56 3.10 16.05
N ARG A 253 31.49 3.49 14.78
CA ARG A 253 30.44 4.40 14.28
C ARG A 253 29.02 3.87 14.51
N ARG A 254 28.83 2.55 14.50
CA ARG A 254 27.51 1.94 14.71
C ARG A 254 27.08 2.08 16.17
N LEU A 255 28.00 1.83 17.09
CA LEU A 255 27.81 2.07 18.52
C LEU A 255 27.57 3.56 18.82
N GLN A 256 28.35 4.47 18.23
CA GLN A 256 28.13 5.93 18.37
C GLN A 256 26.71 6.36 17.98
N VAL A 257 26.25 5.91 16.81
CA VAL A 257 24.91 6.24 16.30
C VAL A 257 23.81 5.62 17.16
N ALA A 258 24.00 4.39 17.65
CA ALA A 258 23.06 3.74 18.55
C ALA A 258 22.92 4.47 19.89
N ILE A 259 24.03 4.91 20.48
CA ILE A 259 24.01 5.61 21.78
C ILE A 259 23.34 6.99 21.66
N LEU A 260 23.62 7.75 20.59
CA LEU A 260 22.95 9.03 20.36
C LEU A 260 21.46 8.91 20.01
N ALA A 261 21.04 7.75 19.48
CA ALA A 261 19.62 7.42 19.32
C ALA A 261 18.96 7.09 20.67
N SER A 262 19.67 6.43 21.58
CA SER A 262 19.19 6.15 22.96
C SER A 262 19.23 7.34 23.92
N ALA A 263 20.02 8.37 23.64
CA ALA A 263 20.20 9.52 24.53
C ALA A 263 18.99 10.47 24.50
N VAL A 264 18.35 10.68 25.66
CA VAL A 264 17.26 11.67 25.82
C VAL A 264 17.78 12.83 26.66
N ALA A 265 17.59 14.05 26.16
CA ALA A 265 17.82 15.27 26.92
C ALA A 265 16.49 16.01 27.18
N HIS A 266 16.38 16.63 28.35
CA HIS A 266 15.20 17.41 28.75
C HIS A 266 15.53 18.87 29.13
N THR A 267 16.81 19.28 29.04
CA THR A 267 17.20 20.70 29.12
C THR A 267 17.75 21.16 27.76
N PRO A 268 17.56 22.44 27.37
CA PRO A 268 17.93 22.92 26.05
C PRO A 268 19.44 22.82 25.78
N GLU A 269 20.29 23.02 26.79
CA GLU A 269 21.76 22.98 26.66
C GLU A 269 22.28 21.56 26.45
N ALA A 270 21.67 20.57 27.11
CA ALA A 270 22.00 19.17 26.91
C ALA A 270 21.53 18.67 25.54
N GLU A 271 20.33 19.07 25.11
CA GLU A 271 19.84 18.72 23.77
C GLU A 271 20.66 19.43 22.68
N GLU A 272 21.16 20.65 22.88
CA GLU A 272 22.10 21.27 21.94
C GLU A 272 23.40 20.45 21.79
N VAL A 273 23.97 19.95 22.90
CA VAL A 273 25.14 19.08 22.90
C VAL A 273 24.87 17.78 22.13
N LEU A 274 23.72 17.13 22.35
CA LEU A 274 23.31 15.93 21.63
C LEU A 274 23.05 16.22 20.15
N ARG A 275 22.29 17.28 19.82
CA ARG A 275 22.00 17.74 18.46
C ARG A 275 23.28 18.03 17.68
N GLY A 276 24.26 18.70 18.30
CA GLY A 276 25.57 18.92 17.70
C GLY A 276 26.31 17.62 17.37
N ALA A 277 26.21 16.58 18.22
CA ALA A 277 26.78 15.26 17.96
C ALA A 277 26.02 14.51 16.84
N ARG A 278 24.69 14.54 16.89
CA ARG A 278 23.76 14.00 15.90
C ARG A 278 24.03 14.56 14.50
N THR A 279 24.16 15.87 14.36
CA THR A 279 24.49 16.56 13.11
C THR A 279 25.89 16.18 12.59
N ARG A 280 26.89 16.04 13.47
CA ARG A 280 28.24 15.58 13.06
C ARG A 280 28.22 14.17 12.47
N LEU A 281 27.49 13.22 13.06
CA LEU A 281 27.37 11.84 12.53
C LEU A 281 26.50 11.76 11.26
N ALA A 282 25.50 12.63 11.15
CA ALA A 282 24.59 12.72 10.03
C ALA A 282 25.12 13.53 8.82
N ARG A 283 26.34 14.08 8.87
CA ARG A 283 27.02 14.76 7.74
C ARG A 283 26.90 14.01 6.40
N LYS A 284 26.83 12.67 6.43
CA LYS A 284 26.44 11.80 5.30
C LYS A 284 25.14 11.04 5.69
N PRO A 285 23.94 11.61 5.43
CA PRO A 285 22.69 11.11 6.00
C PRO A 285 22.44 9.61 5.75
N GLY A 286 22.44 9.17 4.48
CA GLY A 286 22.20 7.77 4.16
C GLY A 286 23.23 6.77 4.72
N SER A 287 24.44 7.24 5.07
CA SER A 287 25.40 6.41 5.80
C SER A 287 25.05 6.29 7.29
N CYS A 288 24.45 7.32 7.90
CA CYS A 288 23.92 7.25 9.26
C CYS A 288 22.70 6.31 9.32
N SER A 289 21.78 6.43 8.36
CA SER A 289 20.62 5.54 8.23
C SER A 289 21.02 4.07 8.14
N ARG A 290 22.08 3.74 7.36
CA ARG A 290 22.61 2.37 7.27
C ARG A 290 23.15 1.82 8.60
N GLU A 291 23.74 2.66 9.45
CA GLU A 291 24.21 2.21 10.76
C GLU A 291 23.04 1.94 11.72
N LEU A 292 22.00 2.79 11.73
CA LEU A 292 20.76 2.54 12.47
C LEU A 292 20.09 1.24 12.00
N LEU A 293 19.96 1.04 10.68
CA LEU A 293 19.34 -0.14 10.07
C LEU A 293 20.02 -1.46 10.47
N ARG A 294 21.34 -1.47 10.74
CA ARG A 294 22.06 -2.67 11.21
C ARG A 294 21.59 -3.16 12.58
N ASN A 295 20.97 -2.29 13.39
CA ASN A 295 20.43 -2.64 14.71
C ASN A 295 19.05 -3.32 14.61
N PHE A 296 18.34 -3.17 13.48
CA PHE A 296 17.04 -3.81 13.31
C PHE A 296 17.18 -5.34 13.23
N PRO A 297 16.23 -6.10 13.78
CA PRO A 297 16.27 -7.55 13.67
C PRO A 297 16.28 -7.94 12.20
N LYS A 298 17.32 -8.66 11.78
CA LYS A 298 17.37 -9.31 10.47
C LYS A 298 16.13 -10.18 10.37
N GLY A 299 15.21 -9.82 9.48
CA GLY A 299 13.91 -10.47 9.39
C GLY A 299 14.08 -11.99 9.28
N LYS A 300 13.14 -12.76 9.86
CA LYS A 300 13.09 -14.24 9.76
C LYS A 300 12.74 -14.67 8.33
N GLY A 301 13.57 -14.28 7.37
CA GLY A 301 13.33 -14.38 5.95
C GLY A 301 13.29 -15.83 5.51
N ARG A 302 12.08 -16.35 5.29
CA ARG A 302 11.71 -17.44 4.36
C ARG A 302 12.42 -18.82 4.52
N ARG A 303 13.39 -18.97 5.44
CA ARG A 303 14.20 -20.18 5.67
C ARG A 303 13.38 -21.41 6.08
N LYS A 304 12.21 -21.23 6.71
CA LYS A 304 11.30 -22.35 7.06
C LYS A 304 10.58 -22.98 5.84
N ARG A 305 10.44 -22.26 4.71
CA ARG A 305 9.81 -22.80 3.48
C ARG A 305 10.76 -23.64 2.62
N SER A 306 12.07 -23.42 2.72
CA SER A 306 13.09 -24.25 2.04
C SER A 306 13.31 -25.58 2.77
N ARG A 307 13.45 -25.57 4.11
CA ARG A 307 13.65 -26.82 4.88
C ARG A 307 12.49 -27.81 4.75
N ARG A 308 11.22 -27.35 4.75
CA ARG A 308 10.05 -28.24 4.50
C ARG A 308 9.96 -28.80 3.09
N ARG A 309 10.65 -28.24 2.08
CA ARG A 309 10.76 -28.83 0.74
C ARG A 309 11.95 -29.80 0.61
N ARG A 310 12.99 -29.65 1.43
CA ARG A 310 14.14 -30.58 1.45
C ARG A 310 13.96 -31.78 2.40
N SER A 311 13.09 -31.69 3.41
CA SER A 311 12.78 -32.81 4.32
C SER A 311 11.66 -33.75 3.83
N GLY A 312 11.13 -33.52 2.62
CA GLY A 312 10.06 -34.35 2.02
C GLY A 312 10.49 -35.09 0.75
N ALA A 313 11.78 -35.10 0.43
CA ALA A 313 12.33 -35.64 -0.82
C ALA A 313 13.55 -36.56 -0.58
N ALA A 314 13.66 -37.16 0.61
CA ALA A 314 14.77 -38.01 1.02
C ALA A 314 14.27 -39.19 1.89
N GLY A 315 13.26 -39.90 1.40
CA GLY A 315 12.61 -40.99 2.15
C GLY A 315 11.66 -41.86 1.32
N ALA A 316 11.90 -42.00 0.01
CA ALA A 316 11.05 -42.78 -0.90
C ALA A 316 11.85 -43.34 -2.09
N ALA A 317 12.96 -44.03 -1.80
CA ALA A 317 13.73 -44.78 -2.80
C ALA A 317 14.46 -45.94 -2.10
N GLY A 318 13.87 -47.15 -2.11
CA GLY A 318 14.52 -48.34 -1.57
C GLY A 318 13.65 -49.30 -0.75
N ALA A 319 12.53 -49.78 -1.29
CA ALA A 319 11.93 -51.08 -0.98
C ALA A 319 10.69 -51.32 -1.84
N ASN A 320 10.78 -52.16 -2.88
CA ASN A 320 10.28 -53.55 -2.84
C ASN A 320 10.35 -54.18 -4.24
N ARG A 321 11.03 -55.32 -4.38
CA ARG A 321 11.05 -56.14 -5.61
C ARG A 321 10.99 -57.60 -5.16
N GLN A 322 10.15 -58.40 -5.84
CA GLN A 322 9.75 -59.78 -5.47
C GLN A 322 8.86 -59.83 -4.22
N ARG A 323 7.68 -60.45 -4.23
CA ARG A 323 7.43 -61.83 -4.70
C ARG A 323 6.03 -61.99 -5.33
N VAL A 324 5.91 -63.00 -6.18
CA VAL A 324 4.71 -63.39 -6.94
C VAL A 324 3.89 -64.42 -6.16
N GLU A 325 2.58 -64.50 -6.42
CA GLU A 325 1.82 -65.75 -6.75
C GLU A 325 0.49 -66.04 -5.99
N ARG A 326 -0.62 -66.00 -6.78
CA ARG A 326 -1.88 -66.81 -6.78
C ARG A 326 -2.69 -67.10 -5.50
N LYS A 327 -4.00 -66.75 -5.54
CA LYS A 327 -5.09 -67.74 -5.77
C LYS A 327 -6.44 -67.08 -6.18
N ASN A 328 -7.31 -67.87 -6.84
CA ASN A 328 -8.61 -67.49 -7.44
C ASN A 328 -9.84 -67.97 -6.63
N GLY A 329 -11.03 -67.45 -6.98
CA GLY A 329 -12.39 -67.93 -6.61
C GLY A 329 -13.38 -66.74 -6.63
N ASP A 330 -14.20 -66.42 -7.66
CA ASP A 330 -15.28 -67.18 -8.35
C ASP A 330 -16.56 -67.20 -7.46
N GLN A 331 -17.80 -66.82 -7.85
CA GLN A 331 -18.54 -66.68 -9.15
C GLN A 331 -19.44 -65.39 -9.20
N SER A 332 -19.80 -64.82 -10.37
CA SER A 332 -21.10 -64.80 -11.12
C SER A 332 -22.35 -64.23 -10.36
N ASP A 333 -23.21 -63.35 -10.92
CA ASP A 333 -24.05 -63.49 -12.13
C ASP A 333 -24.44 -62.14 -12.80
N GLU A 334 -24.77 -62.22 -14.09
CA GLU A 334 -25.42 -61.19 -14.92
C GLU A 334 -26.47 -61.90 -15.81
N PRO A 335 -27.55 -61.26 -16.30
CA PRO A 335 -27.52 -60.85 -17.72
C PRO A 335 -28.40 -59.64 -18.16
N LYS A 336 -27.89 -58.91 -19.16
CA LYS A 336 -28.54 -58.41 -20.44
C LYS A 336 -29.94 -57.74 -20.40
N SER A 337 -30.20 -56.67 -21.16
CA SER A 337 -30.13 -56.56 -22.63
C SER A 337 -30.12 -55.08 -23.12
N ASP A 338 -29.29 -54.71 -24.10
CA ASP A 338 -29.62 -54.39 -25.53
C ASP A 338 -30.40 -53.06 -25.75
N GLU A 339 -30.23 -52.23 -26.80
CA GLU A 339 -29.42 -52.30 -28.03
C GLU A 339 -29.23 -50.89 -28.67
N ARG A 340 -28.16 -50.75 -29.49
CA ARG A 340 -27.89 -49.85 -30.66
C ARG A 340 -27.51 -48.37 -30.43
N SER A 341 -26.40 -47.79 -30.94
CA SER A 341 -25.43 -48.01 -32.05
C SER A 341 -25.62 -47.14 -33.32
N SER A 342 -24.78 -46.10 -33.43
CA SER A 342 -24.10 -45.58 -34.65
C SER A 342 -23.26 -44.35 -34.23
N SER A 343 -21.92 -44.25 -34.33
CA SER A 343 -21.00 -44.38 -35.49
C SER A 343 -21.41 -43.44 -36.63
N GLU A 344 -20.62 -42.48 -37.11
CA GLU A 344 -19.25 -42.49 -37.68
C GLU A 344 -18.75 -41.02 -37.78
N ASP A 345 -17.53 -40.65 -38.20
CA ASP A 345 -16.18 -41.25 -38.16
C ASP A 345 -15.17 -40.07 -38.35
N THR A 346 -13.89 -40.30 -38.08
CA THR A 346 -12.76 -39.39 -38.22
C THR A 346 -12.29 -39.22 -39.67
N GLY A 347 -11.61 -38.10 -39.98
CA GLY A 347 -11.10 -37.83 -41.33
C GLY A 347 -10.16 -36.62 -41.44
N SER A 348 -8.90 -36.79 -41.03
CA SER A 348 -7.76 -36.06 -41.65
C SER A 348 -7.59 -36.58 -43.11
N THR A 349 -6.95 -35.93 -44.08
CA THR A 349 -5.81 -34.97 -44.06
C THR A 349 -5.78 -34.20 -45.39
N GLU A 350 -4.73 -33.40 -45.63
CA GLU A 350 -4.29 -32.76 -46.90
C GLU A 350 -4.43 -33.71 -48.13
N ASP A 351 -4.62 -33.24 -49.37
CA ASP A 351 -3.57 -32.52 -50.13
C ASP A 351 -4.04 -31.89 -51.48
N GLN A 352 -3.24 -30.93 -51.97
CA GLN A 352 -2.93 -30.52 -53.35
C GLN A 352 -3.97 -30.10 -54.45
N ALA A 353 -3.61 -28.95 -55.07
CA ALA A 353 -3.58 -28.63 -56.51
C ALA A 353 -4.88 -28.38 -57.32
N ALA A 354 -5.21 -27.09 -57.50
CA ALA A 354 -5.18 -26.40 -58.81
C ALA A 354 -5.29 -24.86 -58.63
#